data_AF-Q6YQH6-F1
#
_entry.id   AF-Q6YQH6-F1
#
_cell.length_a   1.000
_cell.length_b   1.000
_cell.length_c   1.000
_cell.angle_alpha   90.00
_cell.angle_beta   90.00
_cell.angle_gamma   90.00
#
_symmetry.space_group_name_H-M   'P 1'
#
loop_
_entity.id
_entity.type
_entity.pdbx_description
1 polymer ?
#
loop_
_entity_poly.entity_id
_entity_poly.type
_entity_poly.pdbx_seq_one_letter_code
_entity_poly.pdbx_strand_id
1 'polypeptide(L)'
;MLRQELFKDFLKNKQNLEIRNQLIELHLPLVKKLVYQFKYYPRVLTKEDLYQEGILGLIKALNHYQDLGYDFIAYATPTIKSEIRETIRKSHSPSIPKKITKRDNFSFQEEFYEPYQINKLESPSIMVKTS
;
A
#
# COMPACT_ATOMS: atom_id res chain seq x y z
N MET A 1 -3.06 -29.09 -16.70
CA MET A 1 -2.29 -30.02 -15.86
C MET A 1 -1.23 -29.29 -15.03
N LEU A 2 -0.33 -28.49 -15.62
CA LEU A 2 0.74 -27.78 -14.89
C LEU A 2 0.27 -26.88 -13.72
N ARG A 3 -0.82 -26.11 -13.90
CA ARG A 3 -1.36 -25.21 -12.84
C ARG A 3 -1.79 -25.97 -11.58
N GLN A 4 -2.44 -27.12 -11.72
CA GLN A 4 -2.98 -27.87 -10.59
C GLN A 4 -1.85 -28.52 -9.77
N GLU A 5 -0.82 -29.05 -10.42
CA GLU A 5 0.37 -29.55 -9.73
C GLU A 5 1.09 -28.44 -8.96
N LEU A 6 1.22 -27.27 -9.58
CA LEU A 6 1.90 -26.13 -8.96
C LEU A 6 1.17 -25.63 -7.70
N PHE A 7 -0.17 -25.62 -7.72
CA PHE A 7 -0.97 -25.37 -6.51
C PHE A 7 -0.83 -26.48 -5.47
N LYS A 8 -0.81 -27.76 -5.87
CA LYS A 8 -0.60 -28.88 -4.93
C LYS A 8 0.73 -28.75 -4.19
N ASP A 9 1.81 -28.43 -4.91
CA ASP A 9 3.13 -28.29 -4.30
C ASP A 9 3.24 -27.02 -3.45
N PHE A 10 2.62 -25.93 -3.88
CA PHE A 10 2.48 -24.72 -3.06
C PHE A 10 1.74 -24.99 -1.74
N LEU A 11 0.65 -25.76 -1.78
CA LEU A 11 -0.15 -26.05 -0.59
C LEU A 11 0.54 -27.00 0.39
N LYS A 12 1.45 -27.87 -0.09
CA LYS A 12 2.32 -28.68 0.77
C LYS A 12 3.36 -27.81 1.50
N ASN A 13 3.92 -26.81 0.82
CA ASN A 13 4.91 -25.90 1.39
C ASN A 13 4.71 -24.45 0.93
N LYS A 14 3.93 -23.69 1.70
CA LYS A 14 3.63 -22.28 1.41
C LYS A 14 4.83 -21.34 1.52
N GLN A 15 5.94 -21.79 2.13
CA GLN A 15 7.16 -21.00 2.28
C GLN A 15 8.07 -21.07 1.05
N ASN A 16 7.73 -21.89 0.05
CA ASN A 16 8.46 -21.92 -1.20
C ASN A 16 8.18 -20.64 -2.02
N LEU A 17 9.10 -19.69 -1.93
CA LEU A 17 9.02 -18.39 -2.60
C LEU A 17 9.01 -18.51 -4.13
N GLU A 18 9.72 -19.50 -4.68
CA GLU A 18 9.80 -19.71 -6.12
C GLU A 18 8.43 -20.09 -6.69
N ILE A 19 7.79 -21.10 -6.09
CA ILE A 19 6.43 -21.51 -6.49
C ILE A 19 5.43 -20.38 -6.27
N ARG A 20 5.56 -19.63 -5.16
CA ARG A 20 4.71 -18.49 -4.87
C ARG A 20 4.82 -17.41 -5.96
N ASN A 21 6.04 -17.06 -6.37
CA ASN A 21 6.27 -16.06 -7.41
C ASN A 21 5.71 -16.53 -8.76
N GLN A 22 5.93 -17.78 -9.12
CA GLN A 22 5.34 -18.37 -10.34
C GLN A 22 3.80 -18.32 -10.32
N LEU A 23 3.17 -18.62 -9.18
CA LEU A 23 1.71 -18.49 -9.04
C LEU A 23 1.23 -17.04 -9.16
N ILE A 24 1.96 -16.09 -8.58
CA ILE A 24 1.62 -14.66 -8.71
C ILE A 24 1.69 -14.24 -10.18
N GLU A 25 2.80 -14.52 -10.86
CA GLU A 25 3.03 -14.18 -12.26
C GLU A 25 1.94 -14.75 -13.18
N LEU A 26 1.58 -16.03 -12.98
CA LEU A 26 0.52 -16.71 -13.73
C LEU A 26 -0.85 -16.00 -13.60
N HIS A 27 -1.08 -15.26 -12.52
CA HIS A 27 -2.34 -14.60 -12.21
C HIS A 27 -2.30 -13.07 -12.38
N LEU A 28 -1.17 -12.46 -12.74
CA LEU A 28 -1.12 -11.02 -13.06
C LEU A 28 -2.12 -10.60 -14.16
N PRO A 29 -2.34 -11.39 -15.24
CA PRO A 29 -3.35 -11.04 -16.25
C PRO A 29 -4.78 -10.97 -15.69
N LEU A 30 -5.10 -11.76 -14.66
CA LEU A 30 -6.37 -11.68 -13.96
C LEU A 30 -6.52 -10.33 -13.26
N VAL A 31 -5.50 -9.90 -12.51
CA VAL A 31 -5.51 -8.60 -11.82
C VAL A 31 -5.71 -7.48 -12.83
N LYS A 32 -4.95 -7.49 -13.94
CA LYS A 32 -5.11 -6.52 -15.03
C LYS A 32 -6.56 -6.51 -15.54
N LYS A 33 -7.13 -7.67 -15.89
CA LYS A 33 -8.53 -7.76 -16.35
C LYS A 33 -9.51 -7.16 -15.34
N LEU A 34 -9.32 -7.41 -14.04
CA LEU A 34 -10.20 -6.93 -12.99
C LEU A 34 -10.10 -5.40 -12.82
N VAL A 35 -8.90 -4.84 -12.85
CA VAL A 35 -8.67 -3.38 -12.78
C VAL A 35 -9.36 -2.65 -13.92
N TYR A 36 -9.36 -3.23 -15.13
CA TYR A 36 -10.05 -2.62 -16.27
C TYR A 36 -11.58 -2.58 -16.13
N GLN A 37 -12.17 -3.32 -15.20
CA GLN A 37 -13.60 -3.24 -14.89
C GLN A 37 -13.96 -2.01 -14.04
N PHE A 38 -12.99 -1.40 -13.36
CA PHE A 38 -13.19 -0.17 -12.58
C PHE A 38 -13.16 1.04 -13.52
N LYS A 39 -14.35 1.51 -13.91
CA LYS A 39 -14.52 2.65 -14.81
C LYS A 39 -14.43 4.01 -14.11
N TYR A 40 -14.69 4.03 -12.80
CA TYR A 40 -14.74 5.26 -11.99
C TYR A 40 -13.88 5.08 -10.74
N TYR A 41 -12.95 6.01 -10.54
CA TYR A 41 -12.11 6.15 -9.35
C TYR A 41 -11.67 7.62 -9.24
N PRO A 42 -11.30 8.10 -8.03
CA PRO A 42 -10.84 9.47 -7.82
C PRO A 42 -9.66 9.86 -8.69
N ARG A 43 -9.59 11.13 -9.10
CA ARG A 43 -8.51 11.68 -9.94
C ARG A 43 -7.11 11.57 -9.30
N VAL A 44 -7.06 11.43 -7.97
CA VAL A 44 -5.81 11.25 -7.22
C VAL A 44 -5.22 9.84 -7.35
N LEU A 45 -5.99 8.88 -7.87
CA LEU A 45 -5.53 7.53 -8.16
C LEU A 45 -5.38 7.35 -9.67
N THR A 46 -4.42 6.51 -10.05
CA THR A 46 -4.17 6.06 -11.43
C THR A 46 -4.61 4.61 -11.60
N LYS A 47 -4.67 4.12 -12.86
CA LYS A 47 -4.93 2.70 -13.10
C LYS A 47 -3.81 1.82 -12.58
N GLU A 48 -2.59 2.32 -12.63
CA GLU A 48 -1.39 1.68 -12.13
C GLU A 48 -1.50 1.50 -10.62
N ASP A 49 -2.00 2.51 -9.88
CA ASP A 49 -2.25 2.38 -8.43
C ASP A 49 -3.28 1.28 -8.14
N LEU A 50 -4.40 1.26 -8.86
CA LEU A 50 -5.39 0.19 -8.70
C LEU A 50 -4.82 -1.19 -9.04
N TYR A 51 -3.89 -1.25 -10.00
CA TYR A 51 -3.20 -2.50 -10.35
C TYR A 51 -2.28 -2.98 -9.24
N GLN A 52 -1.52 -2.08 -8.60
CA GLN A 52 -0.68 -2.44 -7.45
C GLN A 52 -1.53 -2.96 -6.29
N GLU A 53 -2.61 -2.27 -5.94
CA GLU A 53 -3.54 -2.71 -4.90
C GLU A 53 -4.20 -4.06 -5.25
N GLY A 54 -4.50 -4.27 -6.53
CA GLY A 54 -4.98 -5.55 -7.03
C GLY A 54 -3.95 -6.68 -6.88
N ILE A 55 -2.66 -6.40 -7.07
CA ILE A 55 -1.57 -7.35 -6.82
C ILE A 55 -1.50 -7.69 -5.33
N LEU A 56 -1.62 -6.70 -4.44
CA LEU A 56 -1.67 -6.95 -2.99
C LEU A 56 -2.85 -7.86 -2.63
N GLY A 57 -4.02 -7.64 -3.23
CA GLY A 57 -5.18 -8.51 -3.09
C GLY A 57 -4.96 -9.93 -3.60
N LEU A 58 -4.25 -10.09 -4.72
CA LEU A 58 -3.87 -11.40 -5.25
C LEU A 58 -2.93 -12.13 -4.29
N ILE A 59 -1.89 -11.45 -3.80
CA ILE A 59 -0.93 -12.01 -2.84
C ILE A 59 -1.66 -12.44 -1.56
N LYS A 60 -2.55 -11.60 -1.05
CA LYS A 60 -3.35 -11.91 0.13
C LYS A 60 -4.25 -13.13 -0.11
N ALA A 61 -4.93 -13.20 -1.25
CA ALA A 61 -5.72 -14.37 -1.61
C ALA A 61 -4.85 -15.63 -1.68
N LEU A 62 -3.67 -15.57 -2.31
CA LEU A 62 -2.77 -16.71 -2.43
C LEU A 62 -2.28 -17.20 -1.05
N ASN A 63 -1.92 -16.28 -0.15
CA ASN A 63 -1.47 -16.63 1.21
C ASN A 63 -2.54 -17.43 1.98
N HIS A 64 -3.81 -17.03 1.87
CA HIS A 64 -4.91 -17.62 2.63
C HIS A 64 -5.66 -18.74 1.88
N TYR A 65 -5.36 -18.98 0.61
CA TYR A 65 -6.02 -20.01 -0.19
C TYR A 65 -5.80 -21.42 0.41
N GLN A 66 -6.85 -22.22 0.35
CA GLN A 66 -6.88 -23.63 0.70
C GLN A 66 -7.66 -24.36 -0.40
N ASP A 67 -7.20 -25.54 -0.79
CA ASP A 67 -7.91 -26.37 -1.76
C ASP A 67 -9.09 -27.07 -1.06
N LEU A 68 -10.25 -26.43 -1.13
CA LEU A 68 -11.52 -26.99 -0.66
C LEU A 68 -12.42 -27.39 -1.84
N GLY A 69 -11.84 -27.67 -3.01
CA GLY A 69 -12.57 -28.07 -4.21
C GLY A 69 -13.12 -26.92 -5.07
N TYR A 70 -12.77 -25.67 -4.77
CA TYR A 70 -13.12 -24.51 -5.61
C TYR A 70 -11.90 -23.93 -6.34
N ASP A 71 -12.16 -23.38 -7.53
CA ASP A 71 -11.13 -22.76 -8.35
C ASP A 71 -10.54 -21.51 -7.69
N PHE A 72 -9.21 -21.37 -7.74
CA PHE A 72 -8.50 -20.24 -7.15
C PHE A 72 -8.94 -18.88 -7.71
N ILE A 73 -9.28 -18.78 -9.01
CA ILE A 73 -9.75 -17.52 -9.60
C ILE A 73 -11.07 -17.12 -8.97
N ALA A 74 -11.99 -18.07 -8.77
CA ALA A 74 -13.27 -17.81 -8.12
C ALA A 74 -13.07 -17.29 -6.68
N TYR A 75 -12.12 -17.87 -5.96
CA TYR A 75 -11.75 -17.42 -4.61
C TYR A 75 -11.05 -16.07 -4.56
N ALA A 76 -10.08 -15.83 -5.44
CA ALA A 76 -9.23 -14.64 -5.41
C ALA A 76 -9.94 -13.39 -5.94
N THR A 77 -10.86 -13.55 -6.90
CA THR A 77 -11.58 -12.44 -7.54
C THR A 77 -12.25 -11.48 -6.54
N PRO A 78 -13.07 -11.94 -5.56
CA PRO A 78 -13.66 -11.03 -4.58
C PRO A 78 -12.61 -10.31 -3.72
N THR A 79 -11.54 -10.99 -3.31
CA THR A 79 -10.45 -10.38 -2.51
C THR A 79 -9.71 -9.30 -3.30
N ILE A 80 -9.32 -9.57 -4.54
CA ILE A 80 -8.66 -8.59 -5.42
C ILE A 80 -9.55 -7.36 -5.60
N LYS A 81 -10.83 -7.55 -5.93
CA LYS A 81 -11.77 -6.43 -6.08
C LYS A 81 -11.99 -5.69 -4.76
N SER A 82 -11.95 -6.37 -3.63
CA SER A 82 -12.12 -5.75 -2.30
C SER A 82 -10.97 -4.80 -2.00
N GLU A 83 -9.71 -5.21 -2.20
CA GLU A 83 -8.56 -4.33 -1.96
C GLU A 83 -8.61 -3.07 -2.85
N ILE A 84 -8.92 -3.24 -4.14
CA ILE A 84 -9.06 -2.10 -5.07
C ILE A 84 -10.16 -1.13 -4.59
N ARG A 85 -11.32 -1.66 -4.17
CA ARG A 85 -12.43 -0.83 -3.65
C ARG A 85 -12.06 -0.11 -2.36
N GLU A 86 -11.35 -0.79 -1.46
CA GLU A 86 -10.91 -0.20 -0.20
C GLU A 86 -9.97 0.97 -0.42
N THR A 87 -9.04 0.88 -1.37
CA THR A 87 -8.16 1.99 -1.74
C THR A 87 -8.94 3.17 -2.31
N ILE A 88 -9.87 2.91 -3.23
CA ILE A 88 -10.77 3.95 -3.76
C ILE A 88 -11.53 4.62 -2.61
N ARG A 89 -12.11 3.85 -1.68
CA ARG A 89 -12.86 4.37 -0.53
C ARG A 89 -11.97 5.23 0.39
N LYS A 90 -10.75 4.79 0.68
CA LYS A 90 -9.79 5.55 1.51
C LYS A 90 -9.40 6.87 0.85
N SER A 91 -9.25 6.91 -0.47
CA SER A 91 -8.92 8.14 -1.20
C SER A 91 -10.02 9.20 -1.21
N HIS A 92 -11.28 8.80 -0.95
CA HIS A 92 -12.40 9.74 -0.81
C HIS A 92 -12.48 10.44 0.56
N SER A 93 -11.84 9.90 1.59
CA SER A 93 -11.74 10.58 2.87
C SER A 93 -10.55 11.53 2.79
N PRO A 94 -10.74 12.88 2.83
CA PRO A 94 -9.65 13.72 3.30
C PRO A 94 -9.27 13.15 4.66
N SER A 95 -8.01 12.74 4.79
CA SER A 95 -7.46 12.30 6.07
C SER A 95 -7.60 13.48 7.01
N ILE A 96 -8.71 13.56 7.75
CA ILE A 96 -8.79 14.42 8.91
C ILE A 96 -7.79 13.75 9.85
N PRO A 97 -6.64 14.40 10.16
CA PRO A 97 -5.74 13.83 11.15
C PRO A 97 -6.59 13.57 12.38
N LYS A 98 -6.65 12.30 12.82
CA LYS A 98 -7.26 11.96 14.10
C LYS A 98 -6.61 12.89 15.10
N LYS A 99 -7.37 13.87 15.61
CA LYS A 99 -6.93 14.73 16.70
C LYS A 99 -6.50 13.74 17.77
N ILE A 100 -5.20 13.64 17.97
CA ILE A 100 -4.60 12.91 19.06
C ILE A 100 -5.22 13.60 20.27
N THR A 101 -6.22 13.00 20.91
CA THR A 101 -6.58 13.40 22.25
C THR A 101 -5.34 13.05 23.06
N LYS A 102 -4.43 14.04 23.16
CA LYS A 102 -3.22 13.95 23.97
C LYS A 102 -3.69 13.54 25.35
N ARG A 103 -3.41 12.30 25.74
CA ARG A 103 -3.16 12.03 27.15
C ARG A 103 -1.78 12.62 27.36
N ASP A 104 -1.76 13.77 28.03
CA ASP A 104 -0.53 14.39 28.48
C ASP A 104 0.28 13.33 29.23
N ASN A 105 1.53 13.16 28.80
CA ASN A 105 2.70 12.65 29.52
C ASN A 105 3.65 11.95 28.53
N PHE A 106 4.55 12.72 27.92
CA PHE A 106 5.99 12.47 28.01
C PHE A 106 6.74 13.63 27.35
N SER A 107 7.68 14.19 28.10
CA SER A 107 8.59 15.26 27.72
C SER A 107 9.43 14.90 26.50
N PHE A 108 9.11 15.48 25.34
CA PHE A 108 10.04 15.57 24.21
C PHE A 108 9.78 16.92 23.51
N GLN A 109 10.78 17.80 23.55
CA GLN A 109 10.72 19.12 22.90
C GLN A 109 11.09 18.95 21.43
N GLU A 110 10.17 19.24 20.52
CA GLU A 110 10.49 19.37 19.09
C GLU A 110 11.28 20.67 18.90
N GLU A 111 12.58 20.56 18.62
CA GLU A 111 13.35 21.66 18.03
C GLU A 111 12.93 21.78 16.55
N PHE A 112 12.24 22.87 16.22
CA PHE A 112 11.89 23.22 14.85
C PHE A 112 13.15 23.63 14.07
N TYR A 113 13.48 22.86 13.03
CA TYR A 113 14.52 23.20 12.05
C TYR A 113 14.00 24.32 11.14
N GLU A 114 14.48 25.55 11.33
CA GLU A 114 14.27 26.65 10.39
C GLU A 114 15.35 26.60 9.29
N PRO A 115 14.99 26.55 7.99
CA PRO A 115 15.98 26.48 6.91
C PRO A 115 16.75 27.81 6.77
N TYR A 116 18.07 27.75 6.88
CA TYR A 116 18.98 28.89 6.72
C TYR A 116 18.95 29.48 5.28
N GLN A 117 18.98 30.81 5.25
CA GLN A 117 18.69 31.75 4.17
C GLN A 117 19.87 31.97 3.19
N ILE A 118 19.62 32.28 1.91
CA ILE A 118 20.64 32.84 1.00
C ILE A 118 20.10 34.11 0.31
N ASN A 119 20.50 35.29 0.81
CA ASN A 119 21.17 36.35 0.02
C ASN A 119 21.52 37.60 0.87
N LYS A 120 22.83 37.67 1.19
CA LYS A 120 23.78 38.81 1.33
C LYS A 120 23.35 40.26 1.63
N LEU A 121 24.20 40.89 2.49
CA LEU A 121 24.45 42.32 2.84
C LEU A 121 23.69 42.75 4.12
N GLU A 122 24.28 43.11 5.27
CA GLU A 122 25.57 43.75 5.62
C GLU A 122 26.04 43.37 7.05
N SER A 123 27.33 43.66 7.30
CA SER A 123 28.21 43.28 8.42
C SER A 123 27.87 43.84 9.82
N PRO A 124 28.48 43.30 10.91
CA PRO A 124 27.95 43.39 12.28
C PRO A 124 28.40 44.64 13.04
N SER A 125 27.50 45.21 13.84
CA SER A 125 27.81 46.26 14.81
C SER A 125 27.56 45.77 16.24
N ILE A 126 28.67 45.68 16.97
CA ILE A 126 28.79 45.48 18.41
C ILE A 126 28.01 46.58 19.16
N MET A 127 27.21 46.21 20.15
CA MET A 127 26.98 47.11 21.29
C MET A 127 26.77 46.35 22.59
N VAL A 128 27.90 46.20 23.28
CA VAL A 128 27.99 46.07 24.74
C VAL A 128 27.20 47.22 25.38
N LYS A 129 26.37 46.92 26.38
CA LYS A 129 26.11 47.81 27.52
C LYS A 129 25.57 47.01 28.70
N THR A 130 26.46 46.89 29.68
CA THR A 130 26.25 46.67 31.11
C THR A 130 25.09 47.46 31.70
N SER A 131 24.34 46.86 32.64
CA SER A 131 24.40 47.14 34.10
C SER A 131 23.23 46.48 34.82
#